data_AF-A0A520B716-F1
#
_entry.id   AF-A0A520B716-F1
#
_cell.length_a   1.000
_cell.length_b   1.000
_cell.length_c   1.000
_cell.angle_alpha   90.00
_cell.angle_beta   90.00
_cell.angle_gamma   90.00
#
_symmetry.space_group_name_H-M   'P 1'
#
loop_
_entity.id
_entity.type
_entity.pdbx_description
1 polymer ?
#
loop_
_entity_poly.entity_id
_entity_poly.type
_entity_poly.pdbx_seq_one_letter_code
_entity_poly.pdbx_strand_id
1 'polypeptide(L)'
;MTLSKIKHVRAFVAKGGGADYHDQVGQHWIDDHIATPMSRYPEYRQSRRSFGINVLGTLVVEIEAEDGTIGVAVTTGGEPAAYIVEKHLARFLEGRAPTDYEKIWDQMYFSTQYYGRKGLVINAISGVDLALWDLLGKLRQEPVYHLLGGAVRDELQFYATGARPDLAK
;
A
#
# COMPACT_ATOMS: atom_id res chain seq x y z
N MET A 1 28.70 -6.42 -2.08
CA MET A 1 27.95 -6.27 -3.34
C MET A 1 27.49 -4.83 -3.43
N THR A 2 27.77 -4.15 -4.54
CA THR A 2 27.22 -2.81 -4.80
C THR A 2 25.85 -3.00 -5.44
N LEU A 3 24.78 -2.56 -4.76
CA LEU A 3 23.43 -2.64 -5.30
C LEU A 3 23.17 -1.47 -6.25
N SER A 4 22.44 -1.73 -7.32
CA SER A 4 22.00 -0.75 -8.31
C SER A 4 21.17 0.36 -7.65
N LYS A 5 21.37 1.62 -8.07
CA LYS A 5 20.59 2.75 -7.53
C LYS A 5 19.18 2.74 -8.12
N ILE A 6 18.28 3.45 -7.44
CA ILE A 6 16.93 3.71 -7.94
C ILE A 6 17.03 4.67 -9.10
N LYS A 7 16.48 4.27 -10.25
CA LYS A 7 16.44 5.04 -11.49
C LYS A 7 15.12 5.81 -11.63
N HIS A 8 14.00 5.14 -11.41
CA HIS A 8 12.67 5.73 -11.57
C HIS A 8 11.70 5.26 -10.49
N VAL A 9 10.82 6.16 -10.06
CA VAL A 9 9.62 5.83 -9.28
C VAL A 9 8.39 6.16 -10.11
N ARG A 10 7.44 5.22 -10.21
CA ARG A 10 6.19 5.41 -10.97
C ARG A 10 4.99 5.04 -10.10
N ALA A 11 3.90 5.77 -10.25
CA ALA A 11 2.64 5.47 -9.60
C ALA A 11 1.52 5.24 -10.62
N PHE A 12 0.75 4.18 -10.42
CA PHE A 12 -0.40 3.82 -11.22
C PHE A 12 -1.65 3.67 -10.35
N VAL A 13 -2.81 3.63 -11.00
CA VAL A 13 -4.11 3.51 -10.34
C VAL A 13 -4.86 2.33 -10.91
N ALA A 14 -5.46 1.52 -10.04
CA ALA A 14 -6.34 0.41 -10.41
C ALA A 14 -7.65 0.47 -9.60
N LYS A 15 -8.72 -0.10 -10.17
CA LYS A 15 -10.06 -0.17 -9.57
C LYS A 15 -10.66 -1.58 -9.70
N GLY A 16 -11.68 -1.88 -8.91
CA GLY A 16 -12.40 -3.16 -8.92
C GLY A 16 -11.70 -4.21 -8.07
N GLY A 17 -11.59 -3.96 -6.77
CA GLY A 17 -10.95 -4.81 -5.77
C GLY A 17 -9.46 -4.47 -5.58
N GLY A 18 -8.65 -5.51 -5.35
CA GLY A 18 -7.22 -5.35 -5.07
C GLY A 18 -6.95 -4.84 -3.65
N ALA A 19 -6.10 -3.82 -3.53
CA ALA A 19 -5.65 -3.32 -2.23
C ALA A 19 -6.64 -2.35 -1.56
N ASP A 20 -7.57 -1.77 -2.31
CA ASP A 20 -8.78 -1.18 -1.72
C ASP A 20 -9.83 -2.28 -1.54
N TYR A 21 -9.84 -2.88 -0.35
CA TYR A 21 -10.78 -3.96 0.00
C TYR A 21 -12.25 -3.57 -0.17
N HIS A 22 -12.56 -2.28 -0.17
CA HIS A 22 -13.93 -1.77 -0.23
C HIS A 22 -14.39 -1.45 -1.65
N ASP A 23 -13.48 -1.43 -2.63
CA ASP A 23 -13.79 -1.19 -4.04
C ASP A 23 -14.36 -2.44 -4.73
N GLN A 24 -15.35 -3.06 -4.08
CA GLN A 24 -16.01 -4.27 -4.55
C GLN A 24 -17.11 -3.97 -5.56
N VAL A 25 -17.30 -4.89 -6.51
CA VAL A 25 -18.36 -4.85 -7.51
C VAL A 25 -19.55 -5.69 -7.03
N GLY A 26 -20.78 -5.25 -7.33
CA GLY A 26 -21.99 -6.01 -7.03
C GLY A 26 -22.34 -6.09 -5.54
N GLN A 27 -23.11 -7.12 -5.16
CA GLN A 27 -23.45 -7.40 -3.77
C GLN A 27 -22.27 -8.12 -3.09
N HIS A 28 -21.84 -7.62 -1.94
CA HIS A 28 -20.73 -8.18 -1.19
C HIS A 28 -20.97 -7.98 0.30
N TRP A 29 -20.70 -9.00 1.13
CA TRP A 29 -20.96 -8.96 2.58
C TRP A 29 -20.26 -7.78 3.27
N ILE A 30 -19.10 -7.38 2.74
CA ILE A 30 -18.33 -6.25 3.25
C ILE A 30 -19.10 -4.91 3.12
N ASP A 31 -20.13 -4.82 2.28
CA ASP A 31 -20.94 -3.61 2.07
C ASP A 31 -22.42 -3.82 2.47
N ASP A 32 -22.73 -4.89 3.20
CA ASP A 32 -24.09 -5.25 3.59
C ASP A 32 -24.40 -4.82 5.03
N HIS A 33 -24.94 -3.61 5.19
CA HIS A 33 -25.41 -3.05 6.46
C HIS A 33 -24.36 -3.09 7.59
N ILE A 34 -23.10 -2.84 7.25
CA ILE A 34 -22.01 -2.79 8.23
C ILE A 34 -22.16 -1.54 9.12
N ALA A 35 -22.11 -1.71 10.43
CA ALA A 35 -22.12 -0.60 11.37
C ALA A 35 -20.89 0.31 11.19
N THR A 36 -21.12 1.62 11.04
CA THR A 36 -20.08 2.65 10.85
C THR A 36 -20.50 3.97 11.51
N PRO A 37 -19.61 4.97 11.64
CA PRO A 37 -20.01 6.31 12.08
C PRO A 37 -21.12 6.95 11.24
N MET A 38 -21.21 6.60 9.94
CA MET A 38 -22.24 7.10 9.02
C MET A 38 -23.56 6.32 9.11
N SER A 39 -23.55 5.11 9.68
CA SER A 39 -24.76 4.27 9.78
C SER A 39 -25.87 4.85 10.68
N ARG A 40 -25.57 5.90 11.45
CA ARG A 40 -26.59 6.68 12.18
C ARG A 40 -27.58 7.37 11.25
N TYR A 41 -27.17 7.72 10.03
CA TYR A 41 -27.99 8.35 9.01
C TYR A 41 -28.66 7.27 8.15
N PRO A 42 -30.02 7.19 8.12
CA PRO A 42 -30.74 6.15 7.38
C PRO A 42 -30.32 6.01 5.90
N GLU A 43 -30.04 7.11 5.22
CA GLU A 43 -29.63 7.17 3.82
C GLU A 43 -28.27 6.50 3.54
N TYR A 44 -27.40 6.39 4.54
CA TYR A 44 -26.06 5.78 4.41
C TYR A 44 -25.92 4.44 5.16
N ARG A 45 -26.99 3.99 5.82
CA ARG A 45 -26.93 2.84 6.74
C ARG A 45 -26.73 1.51 6.03
N GLN A 46 -27.36 1.34 4.87
CA GLN A 46 -27.34 0.06 4.17
C GLN A 46 -25.99 -0.24 3.51
N SER A 47 -25.31 0.76 2.97
CA SER A 47 -24.11 0.57 2.14
C SER A 47 -23.03 1.56 2.54
N ARG A 48 -21.81 1.08 2.78
CA ARG A 48 -20.63 1.91 2.99
C ARG A 48 -20.18 2.61 1.72
N ARG A 49 -20.41 2.00 0.55
CA ARG A 49 -20.17 2.63 -0.76
C ARG A 49 -21.04 3.87 -0.96
N SER A 50 -22.24 3.93 -0.37
CA SER A 50 -23.12 5.09 -0.49
C SER A 50 -22.54 6.40 0.08
N PHE A 51 -21.65 6.32 1.09
CA PHE A 51 -20.92 7.48 1.61
C PHE A 51 -19.49 7.61 1.04
N GLY A 52 -19.12 6.76 0.08
CA GLY A 52 -17.86 6.86 -0.65
C GLY A 52 -16.66 6.17 -0.01
N ILE A 53 -16.83 5.06 0.72
CA ILE A 53 -15.68 4.30 1.25
C ILE A 53 -14.69 3.82 0.17
N ASN A 54 -15.15 3.68 -1.09
CA ASN A 54 -14.41 3.15 -2.23
C ASN A 54 -14.01 4.22 -3.27
N VAL A 55 -14.02 5.50 -2.90
CA VAL A 55 -13.72 6.59 -3.88
C VAL A 55 -12.26 6.58 -4.33
N LEU A 56 -11.36 6.06 -3.50
CA LEU A 56 -9.92 6.08 -3.74
C LEU A 56 -9.52 5.01 -4.77
N GLY A 57 -9.77 3.74 -4.47
CA GLY A 57 -9.22 2.62 -5.24
C GLY A 57 -7.76 2.33 -4.89
N THR A 58 -7.14 1.49 -5.71
CA THR A 58 -5.78 0.97 -5.48
C THR A 58 -4.74 1.92 -6.06
N LEU A 59 -3.77 2.31 -5.24
CA LEU A 59 -2.47 2.85 -5.66
C LEU A 59 -1.54 1.66 -5.93
N VAL A 60 -0.85 1.69 -7.08
CA VAL A 60 0.28 0.81 -7.40
C VAL A 60 1.53 1.66 -7.48
N VAL A 61 2.60 1.26 -6.79
CA VAL A 61 3.91 1.91 -6.87
C VAL A 61 4.92 0.95 -7.48
N GLU A 62 5.64 1.40 -8.49
CA GLU A 62 6.81 0.72 -9.05
C GLU A 62 8.08 1.53 -8.78
N ILE A 63 9.16 0.82 -8.46
CA ILE A 63 10.49 1.40 -8.29
C ILE A 63 11.47 0.58 -9.14
N GLU A 64 12.03 1.22 -10.16
CA GLU A 64 12.99 0.62 -11.08
C GLU A 64 14.42 0.99 -10.67
N ALA A 65 15.29 0.00 -10.55
CA ALA A 65 16.72 0.18 -10.37
C ALA A 65 17.46 0.34 -11.71
N GLU A 66 18.70 0.83 -11.66
CA GLU A 66 19.54 1.06 -12.84
C GLU A 66 19.80 -0.21 -13.68
N ASP A 67 19.77 -1.40 -13.06
CA ASP A 67 19.91 -2.69 -13.73
C ASP A 67 18.62 -3.23 -14.35
N GLY A 68 17.52 -2.48 -14.24
CA GLY A 68 16.19 -2.86 -14.74
C GLY A 68 15.37 -3.71 -13.77
N THR A 69 15.86 -4.02 -12.58
CA THR A 69 15.07 -4.70 -11.54
C THR A 69 13.95 -3.77 -11.05
N ILE A 70 12.73 -4.28 -10.95
CA ILE A 70 11.55 -3.51 -10.54
C ILE A 70 10.94 -4.08 -9.26
N GLY A 71 10.88 -3.27 -8.21
CA GLY A 71 10.06 -3.52 -7.03
C GLY A 71 8.65 -2.93 -7.19
N VAL A 72 7.64 -3.60 -6.65
CA VAL A 72 6.22 -3.25 -6.80
C VAL A 72 5.49 -3.42 -5.48
N ALA A 73 4.57 -2.50 -5.19
CA ALA A 73 3.60 -2.68 -4.11
C ALA A 73 2.24 -2.07 -4.47
N VAL A 74 1.21 -2.52 -3.75
CA VAL A 74 -0.17 -2.03 -3.88
C VAL A 74 -0.72 -1.64 -2.52
N THR A 75 -1.51 -0.56 -2.47
CA THR A 75 -2.17 -0.07 -1.25
C THR A 75 -3.43 0.73 -1.61
N THR A 76 -4.26 1.10 -0.63
CA THR A 76 -5.39 2.02 -0.86
C THR A 76 -4.88 3.46 -0.98
N GLY A 77 -5.25 4.17 -2.04
CA GLY A 77 -4.88 5.58 -2.17
C GLY A 77 -5.21 6.23 -3.51
N GLY A 78 -5.28 5.43 -4.58
CA GLY A 78 -5.68 5.87 -5.90
C GLY A 78 -4.89 7.07 -6.46
N GLU A 79 -5.56 7.84 -7.31
CA GLU A 79 -5.00 9.01 -7.99
C GLU A 79 -4.45 10.10 -7.03
N PRO A 80 -5.12 10.45 -5.91
CA PRO A 80 -4.55 11.38 -4.95
C PRO A 80 -3.21 10.94 -4.35
N ALA A 81 -3.08 9.64 -4.06
CA ALA A 81 -1.82 9.10 -3.56
C ALA A 81 -0.76 9.02 -4.66
N ALA A 82 -1.15 8.69 -5.91
CA ALA A 82 -0.25 8.72 -7.05
C ALA A 82 0.35 10.12 -7.27
N TYR A 83 -0.46 11.18 -7.14
CA TYR A 83 0.05 12.56 -7.18
C TYR A 83 1.12 12.82 -6.11
N ILE A 84 0.90 12.36 -4.88
CA ILE A 84 1.88 12.51 -3.79
C ILE A 84 3.19 11.79 -4.13
N VAL A 85 3.11 10.55 -4.64
CA VAL A 85 4.30 9.77 -5.04
C VAL A 85 5.06 10.49 -6.14
N GLU A 86 4.40 10.82 -7.25
CA GLU A 86 4.99 11.38 -8.47
C GLU A 86 5.51 12.82 -8.28
N LYS A 87 4.75 13.67 -7.58
CA LYS A 87 5.06 15.10 -7.49
C LYS A 87 5.81 15.48 -6.22
N HIS A 88 5.78 14.64 -5.20
CA HIS A 88 6.48 14.90 -3.94
C HIS A 88 7.53 13.84 -3.64
N LEU A 89 7.15 12.58 -3.42
CA LEU A 89 8.01 11.58 -2.78
C LEU A 89 9.18 11.12 -3.66
N ALA A 90 8.99 11.01 -4.98
CA ALA A 90 10.01 10.51 -5.92
C ALA A 90 11.38 11.17 -5.77
N ARG A 91 11.42 12.48 -5.43
CA ARG A 91 12.67 13.24 -5.23
C ARG A 91 13.57 12.71 -4.11
N PHE A 92 13.02 11.93 -3.17
CA PHE A 92 13.79 11.35 -2.06
C PHE A 92 14.37 9.98 -2.42
N LEU A 93 13.91 9.38 -3.52
CA LEU A 93 14.25 8.02 -3.94
C LEU A 93 15.21 8.01 -5.13
N GLU A 94 14.88 8.74 -6.20
CA GLU A 94 15.63 8.68 -7.45
C GLU A 94 17.10 9.10 -7.26
N GLY A 95 18.01 8.29 -7.80
CA GLY A 95 19.47 8.43 -7.64
C GLY A 95 20.05 7.87 -6.34
N ARG A 96 19.24 7.26 -5.46
CA ARG A 96 19.70 6.69 -4.19
C ARG A 96 19.88 5.18 -4.22
N ALA A 97 20.67 4.67 -3.29
CA ALA A 97 20.75 3.24 -3.08
C ALA A 97 19.46 2.76 -2.38
N PRO A 98 18.84 1.64 -2.80
CA PRO A 98 17.68 1.07 -2.11
C PRO A 98 17.94 0.72 -0.63
N THR A 99 19.21 0.54 -0.24
CA THR A 99 19.63 0.33 1.16
C THR A 99 19.51 1.57 2.03
N ASP A 100 19.25 2.75 1.45
CA ASP A 100 18.99 3.98 2.20
C ASP A 100 17.54 4.04 2.72
N TYR A 101 16.81 2.91 2.76
CA TYR A 101 15.36 2.83 3.04
C TYR A 101 14.96 3.59 4.31
N GLU A 102 15.70 3.48 5.43
CA GLU A 102 15.42 4.25 6.67
C GLU A 102 15.49 5.76 6.44
N LYS A 103 16.52 6.22 5.71
CA LYS A 103 16.71 7.64 5.41
C LYS A 103 15.67 8.15 4.42
N ILE A 104 15.29 7.32 3.44
CA ILE A 104 14.22 7.64 2.50
C ILE A 104 12.90 7.79 3.26
N TRP A 105 12.57 6.84 4.13
CA TRP A 105 11.36 6.87 4.95
C TRP A 105 11.29 8.13 5.83
N ASP A 106 12.37 8.44 6.55
CA ASP A 106 12.48 9.63 7.39
C ASP A 106 12.20 10.92 6.60
N GLN A 107 12.81 11.04 5.42
CA GLN A 107 12.62 12.20 4.55
C GLN A 107 11.21 12.29 3.98
N MET A 108 10.61 11.17 3.57
CA MET A 108 9.21 11.14 3.12
C MET A 108 8.27 11.60 4.24
N TYR A 109 8.45 11.10 5.46
CA TYR A 109 7.61 11.45 6.60
C TYR A 109 7.77 12.93 6.98
N PHE A 110 8.99 13.40 7.21
CA PHE A 110 9.20 14.78 7.69
C PHE A 110 8.92 15.83 6.62
N SER A 111 9.13 15.52 5.34
CA SER A 111 8.78 16.44 4.23
C SER A 111 7.27 16.55 4.02
N THR A 112 6.49 15.57 4.46
CA THR A 112 5.03 15.59 4.35
C THR A 112 4.31 15.88 5.66
N GLN A 113 5.04 16.04 6.77
CA GLN A 113 4.46 16.20 8.11
C GLN A 113 3.42 17.33 8.21
N TYR A 114 3.56 18.41 7.43
CA TYR A 114 2.65 19.56 7.45
C TYR A 114 1.25 19.27 6.87
N TYR A 115 1.09 18.21 6.07
CA TYR A 115 -0.20 17.80 5.50
C TYR A 115 -0.48 16.28 5.63
N GLY A 116 0.42 15.57 6.30
CA GLY A 116 0.36 14.12 6.51
C GLY A 116 0.05 13.75 7.95
N ARG A 117 0.99 13.06 8.62
CA ARG A 117 0.88 12.45 9.97
C ARG A 117 -0.05 11.23 10.05
N LYS A 118 -1.17 11.21 9.33
CA LYS A 118 -2.17 10.12 9.32
C LYS A 118 -2.85 10.00 7.94
N GLY A 119 -3.59 8.92 7.73
CA GLY A 119 -4.48 8.75 6.57
C GLY A 119 -3.75 8.65 5.23
N LEU A 120 -4.35 9.24 4.18
CA LEU A 120 -3.96 9.10 2.78
C LEU A 120 -2.45 9.31 2.50
N VAL A 121 -1.82 10.29 3.15
CA VAL A 121 -0.39 10.56 2.96
C VAL A 121 0.47 9.42 3.51
N ILE A 122 0.10 8.87 4.67
CA ILE A 122 0.81 7.72 5.24
C ILE A 122 0.59 6.48 4.35
N ASN A 123 -0.61 6.28 3.79
CA ASN A 123 -0.82 5.21 2.81
C ASN A 123 0.11 5.34 1.59
N ALA A 124 0.31 6.55 1.06
CA ALA A 124 1.24 6.78 -0.05
C ALA A 124 2.68 6.44 0.34
N ILE A 125 3.13 6.88 1.53
CA ILE A 125 4.45 6.54 2.09
C ILE A 125 4.61 5.02 2.22
N SER A 126 3.59 4.33 2.77
CA SER A 126 3.61 2.87 2.92
C SER A 126 3.67 2.15 1.58
N GLY A 127 2.97 2.64 0.54
CA GLY A 127 3.06 2.07 -0.81
C GLY A 127 4.48 2.16 -1.38
N VAL A 128 5.15 3.29 -1.18
CA VAL A 128 6.55 3.47 -1.59
C VAL A 128 7.50 2.58 -0.79
N ASP A 129 7.33 2.53 0.53
CA ASP A 129 8.17 1.72 1.42
C ASP A 129 8.06 0.22 1.12
N LEU A 130 6.85 -0.30 0.91
CA LEU A 130 6.63 -1.69 0.51
C LEU A 130 7.28 -2.00 -0.85
N ALA A 131 7.20 -1.08 -1.81
CA ALA A 131 7.85 -1.25 -3.12
C ALA A 131 9.39 -1.23 -3.01
N LEU A 132 9.96 -0.47 -2.07
CA LEU A 132 11.39 -0.48 -1.76
C LEU A 132 11.83 -1.83 -1.17
N TRP A 133 11.04 -2.38 -0.25
CA TRP A 133 11.33 -3.70 0.32
C TRP A 133 11.23 -4.82 -0.72
N ASP A 134 10.25 -4.77 -1.63
CA ASP A 134 10.17 -5.70 -2.75
C ASP A 134 11.36 -5.56 -3.71
N LEU A 135 11.77 -4.32 -4.03
CA LEU A 135 12.98 -4.06 -4.83
C LEU A 135 14.22 -4.64 -4.16
N LEU A 136 14.39 -4.40 -2.85
CA LEU A 136 15.55 -4.86 -2.09
C LEU A 136 15.61 -6.39 -2.03
N GLY A 137 14.47 -7.06 -1.82
CA GLY A 137 14.36 -8.52 -1.88
C GLY A 137 14.77 -9.07 -3.24
N LYS A 138 14.26 -8.48 -4.33
CA LYS A 138 14.60 -8.87 -5.70
C LYS A 138 16.08 -8.68 -6.02
N LEU A 139 16.65 -7.53 -5.67
CA LEU A 139 18.07 -7.23 -5.87
C LEU A 139 18.99 -8.16 -5.06
N ARG A 140 18.55 -8.59 -3.87
CA ARG A 140 19.28 -9.56 -3.04
C ARG A 140 18.98 -11.02 -3.38
N GLN A 141 17.99 -11.26 -4.24
CA GLN A 141 17.48 -12.59 -4.55
C GLN A 141 17.04 -13.36 -3.29
N GLU A 142 16.47 -12.64 -2.33
CA GLU A 142 16.01 -13.18 -1.05
C GLU A 142 14.55 -12.77 -0.79
N PRO A 143 13.75 -13.63 -0.16
CA PRO A 143 12.43 -13.23 0.29
C PRO A 143 12.55 -12.19 1.42
N VAL A 144 11.63 -11.22 1.47
CA VAL A 144 11.68 -10.10 2.44
C VAL A 144 11.79 -10.59 3.88
N TYR A 145 11.14 -11.70 4.26
CA TYR A 145 11.23 -12.22 5.63
C TYR A 145 12.66 -12.63 6.05
N HIS A 146 13.54 -13.02 5.13
CA HIS A 146 14.97 -13.24 5.44
C HIS A 146 15.66 -11.93 5.78
N LEU A 147 15.35 -10.85 5.06
CA LEU A 147 15.87 -9.51 5.33
C LEU A 147 15.38 -8.97 6.68
N LEU A 148 14.25 -9.47 7.18
CA LEU A 148 13.66 -9.13 8.48
C LEU A 148 14.13 -10.06 9.62
N GLY A 149 15.21 -10.82 9.43
CA GLY A 149 15.80 -11.67 10.47
C GLY A 149 15.39 -13.14 10.42
N GLY A 150 14.64 -13.55 9.39
CA GLY A 150 14.26 -14.95 9.16
C GLY A 150 12.95 -15.36 9.84
N ALA A 151 12.42 -16.50 9.39
CA ALA A 151 11.21 -17.07 9.95
C ALA A 151 11.50 -17.64 11.35
N VAL A 152 10.56 -17.41 12.28
CA VAL A 152 10.59 -17.96 13.65
C VAL A 152 9.55 -19.07 13.86
N ARG A 153 8.92 -19.50 12.77
CA ARG A 153 7.89 -20.54 12.71
C ARG A 153 7.84 -21.12 11.29
N ASP A 154 7.46 -22.37 11.16
CA ASP A 154 7.42 -23.09 9.87
C ASP A 154 6.17 -22.74 9.04
N GLU A 155 5.10 -22.26 9.68
CA GLU A 155 3.83 -21.91 9.03
C GLU A 155 3.18 -20.65 9.63
N LEU A 156 2.30 -20.02 8.85
CA LEU A 156 1.40 -18.96 9.32
C LEU A 156 0.01 -19.55 9.57
N GLN A 157 -0.57 -19.22 10.72
CA GLN A 157 -1.94 -19.58 11.07
C GLN A 157 -2.83 -18.34 10.93
N PHE A 158 -3.96 -18.50 10.26
CA PHE A 158 -4.85 -17.39 9.92
C PHE A 158 -6.21 -17.55 10.59
N TYR A 159 -6.88 -16.43 10.85
CA TYR A 159 -8.31 -16.39 11.12
C TYR A 159 -9.02 -15.73 9.93
N ALA A 160 -10.29 -16.08 9.69
CA ALA A 160 -11.07 -15.48 8.61
C ALA A 160 -11.88 -14.28 9.12
N THR A 161 -11.76 -13.14 8.45
CA THR A 161 -12.66 -12.00 8.65
C THR A 161 -13.78 -12.07 7.61
N GLY A 162 -15.02 -12.28 8.05
CA GLY A 162 -16.17 -12.41 7.18
C GLY A 162 -17.47 -12.58 7.95
N ALA A 163 -18.60 -12.51 7.23
CA ALA A 163 -19.93 -12.74 7.81
C ALA A 163 -20.22 -14.23 8.09
N ARG A 164 -19.33 -15.14 7.71
CA ARG A 164 -19.50 -16.60 7.78
C ARG A 164 -18.35 -17.29 8.53
N PRO A 165 -18.21 -17.05 9.84
CA PRO A 165 -17.19 -17.71 10.65
C PRO A 165 -17.37 -19.23 10.71
N ASP A 166 -18.59 -19.73 10.48
CA ASP A 166 -18.91 -21.16 10.40
C ASP A 166 -18.23 -21.88 9.22
N LEU A 167 -17.82 -21.15 8.18
CA LEU A 167 -17.09 -21.69 7.04
C LEU A 167 -15.56 -21.63 7.24
N ALA A 168 -15.08 -20.89 8.24
CA ALA A 168 -13.68 -20.82 8.58
C ALA A 168 -13.32 -22.10 9.36
N LYS A 169 -12.69 -23.05 8.67
CA LYS A 169 -12.10 -24.25 9.29
C LYS A 169 -10.68 -23.96 9.73
#